data_AF-A0AAP8GE74-F1
#
_entry.id   AF-A0AAP8GE74-F1
#
_cell.length_a   1.000
_cell.length_b   1.000
_cell.length_c   1.000
_cell.angle_alpha   90.00
_cell.angle_beta   90.00
_cell.angle_gamma   90.00
#
_symmetry.space_group_name_H-M   'P 1'
#
loop_
_entity.id
_entity.type
_entity.pdbx_description
1 polymer ?
#
loop_
_entity_poly.entity_id
_entity_poly.type
_entity_poly.pdbx_seq_one_letter_code
_entity_poly.pdbx_strand_id
1 'polypeptide(L)'
;PVYSEGDQVKPQQIVTNALKHAKEEHLDFVIIDTAGRLHIDEALMNELKEVKEIAKPNEIMLVVDSMTGQDAVNVAESFDDQLDVTGVTLTKLDGDTRGGA
;
A
#
# COMPACT_ATOMS: atom_id res chain seq x y z
N PRO A 1 6.23 -13.88 10.89
CA PRO A 1 6.71 -14.68 9.72
C PRO A 1 6.57 -13.82 8.45
N VAL A 2 7.25 -14.15 7.37
CA VAL A 2 7.05 -13.53 6.05
C VAL A 2 6.53 -14.61 5.11
N TYR A 3 5.41 -14.34 4.44
CA TYR A 3 4.90 -15.16 3.34
C TYR A 3 5.24 -14.45 2.03
N SER A 4 5.94 -15.14 1.14
CA SER A 4 6.34 -14.59 -0.16
C SER A 4 6.33 -15.69 -1.20
N GLU A 5 5.87 -15.37 -2.40
CA GLU A 5 6.02 -16.20 -3.59
C GLU A 5 6.97 -15.48 -4.56
N GLY A 6 7.49 -16.18 -5.57
CA GLY A 6 8.39 -15.57 -6.55
C GLY A 6 7.68 -14.57 -7.48
N ASP A 7 8.46 -13.71 -8.13
CA ASP A 7 8.00 -12.57 -8.96
C ASP A 7 7.15 -12.93 -10.19
N GLN A 8 7.01 -14.22 -10.49
CA GLN A 8 6.19 -14.73 -11.59
C GLN A 8 4.72 -14.94 -11.17
N VAL A 9 4.42 -14.84 -9.88
CA VAL A 9 3.08 -15.01 -9.35
C VAL A 9 2.39 -13.66 -9.24
N LYS A 10 1.14 -13.61 -9.70
CA LYS A 10 0.33 -12.39 -9.66
C LYS A 10 0.03 -11.97 -8.20
N PRO A 11 0.07 -10.67 -7.84
CA PRO A 11 -0.18 -10.22 -6.47
C PRO A 11 -1.50 -10.71 -5.86
N GLN A 12 -2.57 -10.79 -6.66
CA GLN A 12 -3.88 -11.33 -6.28
C GLN A 12 -3.79 -12.77 -5.77
N GLN A 13 -2.96 -13.59 -6.43
CA GLN A 13 -2.74 -14.99 -6.08
C GLN A 13 -1.94 -15.08 -4.77
N ILE A 14 -0.87 -14.27 -4.65
CA ILE A 14 -0.03 -14.21 -3.45
C ILE A 14 -0.88 -13.85 -2.23
N VAL A 15 -1.71 -12.80 -2.35
CA VAL A 15 -2.60 -12.36 -1.26
C VAL A 15 -3.61 -13.45 -0.90
N THR A 16 -4.23 -14.09 -1.88
CA THR A 16 -5.17 -15.20 -1.64
C THR A 16 -4.53 -16.33 -0.84
N ASN A 17 -3.33 -16.75 -1.26
CA ASN A 17 -2.60 -17.84 -0.60
C ASN A 17 -2.07 -17.42 0.78
N ALA A 18 -1.56 -16.19 0.93
CA ALA A 18 -1.08 -15.64 2.18
C ALA A 18 -2.19 -15.58 3.24
N LEU A 19 -3.40 -15.15 2.86
CA LEU A 19 -4.55 -15.12 3.77
C LEU A 19 -5.00 -16.51 4.19
N LYS A 20 -4.95 -17.49 3.27
CA LYS A 20 -5.21 -18.89 3.61
C LYS A 20 -4.17 -19.41 4.60
N HIS A 21 -2.89 -19.17 4.35
CA HIS A 21 -1.80 -19.56 5.23
C HIS A 21 -1.93 -18.91 6.61
N ALA A 22 -2.19 -17.60 6.67
CA ALA A 22 -2.39 -16.89 7.94
C ALA A 22 -3.54 -17.48 8.77
N LYS A 23 -4.62 -17.91 8.11
CA LYS A 23 -5.76 -18.59 8.76
C LYS A 23 -5.39 -19.97 9.30
N GLU A 24 -4.61 -20.75 8.55
CA GLU A 24 -4.14 -22.09 8.95
C GLU A 24 -3.16 -22.01 10.13
N GLU A 25 -2.33 -20.98 10.16
CA GLU A 25 -1.33 -20.74 11.22
C GLU A 25 -1.87 -19.91 12.40
N HIS A 26 -3.17 -19.62 12.42
CA HIS A 26 -3.83 -18.84 13.49
C HIS A 26 -3.16 -17.48 13.76
N LEU A 27 -2.80 -16.73 12.71
CA LEU A 27 -2.24 -15.39 12.83
C LEU A 27 -3.35 -14.34 13.02
N ASP A 28 -3.22 -13.49 14.04
CA ASP A 28 -4.20 -12.45 14.35
C ASP A 28 -4.09 -11.22 13.44
N PHE A 29 -2.88 -10.91 12.95
CA PHE A 29 -2.59 -9.73 12.13
C PHE A 29 -1.87 -10.11 10.84
N VAL A 30 -2.32 -9.52 9.74
CA VAL A 30 -1.71 -9.66 8.41
C VAL A 30 -1.44 -8.26 7.86
N ILE A 31 -0.18 -8.01 7.53
CA ILE A 31 0.24 -6.79 6.83
C ILE A 31 0.57 -7.20 5.40
N ILE A 32 -0.10 -6.56 4.44
CA ILE A 32 0.13 -6.77 3.01
C ILE A 32 0.97 -5.59 2.51
N ASP A 33 2.23 -5.86 2.16
CA ASP A 33 3.11 -4.87 1.54
C ASP A 33 2.90 -4.90 0.02
N THR A 34 2.38 -3.80 -0.53
CA THR A 34 2.08 -3.69 -1.95
C THR A 34 3.21 -3.00 -2.70
N ALA A 35 3.35 -3.25 -4.01
CA ALA A 35 4.34 -2.54 -4.82
C ALA A 35 4.14 -1.02 -4.75
N GLY A 36 5.22 -0.27 -4.51
CA GLY A 36 5.23 1.19 -4.59
C GLY A 36 5.51 1.68 -6.02
N ARG A 37 4.99 2.85 -6.39
CA ARG A 37 5.37 3.58 -7.62
C ARG A 37 5.51 5.07 -7.37
N LEU A 38 6.42 5.70 -8.11
CA LEU A 38 6.66 7.15 -8.08
C LEU A 38 5.49 7.96 -8.67
N HIS A 39 4.74 7.36 -9.58
CA HIS A 39 3.58 7.98 -10.21
C HIS A 39 2.41 7.01 -10.15
N ILE A 40 1.20 7.55 -9.99
CA ILE A 40 -0.03 6.80 -10.06
C ILE A 40 -0.27 6.44 -11.52
N ASP A 41 -0.31 5.15 -11.82
CA ASP A 41 -0.77 4.66 -13.12
C ASP A 41 -1.93 3.69 -12.96
N GLU A 42 -2.72 3.61 -14.03
CA GLU A 42 -3.98 2.87 -14.06
C GLU A 42 -3.77 1.37 -13.83
N ALA A 43 -2.66 0.80 -14.31
CA ALA A 43 -2.37 -0.61 -14.15
C ALA A 43 -2.11 -0.96 -12.67
N LEU A 44 -1.35 -0.13 -11.95
CA LEU A 44 -1.16 -0.27 -10.51
C LEU A 44 -2.50 -0.14 -9.77
N MET A 45 -3.28 0.90 -10.06
CA MET A 45 -4.53 1.13 -9.33
C MET A 45 -5.54 0.00 -9.53
N ASN A 46 -5.59 -0.59 -10.73
CA ASN A 46 -6.43 -1.76 -10.99
C ASN A 46 -5.96 -2.98 -10.19
N GLU A 47 -4.65 -3.22 -10.13
CA GLU A 47 -4.09 -4.29 -9.31
C GLU A 47 -4.42 -4.10 -7.82
N LEU A 48 -4.27 -2.89 -7.28
CA LEU A 48 -4.59 -2.57 -5.89
C LEU A 48 -6.08 -2.73 -5.57
N LYS A 49 -6.97 -2.35 -6.51
CA LYS A 49 -8.42 -2.60 -6.36
C LYS A 49 -8.73 -4.08 -6.29
N GLU A 50 -8.13 -4.90 -7.14
CA GLU A 50 -8.32 -6.36 -7.10
C GLU A 50 -7.79 -6.96 -5.78
N VAL A 51 -6.63 -6.49 -5.30
CA VAL A 51 -6.09 -6.90 -4.00
C VAL A 51 -7.02 -6.49 -2.86
N LYS A 52 -7.57 -5.27 -2.88
CA LYS A 52 -8.55 -4.81 -1.88
C LYS A 52 -9.80 -5.69 -1.85
N GLU A 53 -10.36 -6.04 -3.01
CA GLU A 53 -11.56 -6.90 -3.10
C GLU A 53 -11.33 -8.31 -2.54
N ILE A 54 -10.12 -8.85 -2.74
CA ILE A 54 -9.72 -10.16 -2.20
C ILE A 54 -9.47 -10.08 -0.69
N ALA A 55 -8.67 -9.09 -0.26
CA ALA A 55 -8.20 -9.00 1.11
C ALA A 55 -9.24 -8.45 2.09
N LYS A 56 -10.16 -7.61 1.62
CA LYS A 56 -11.15 -6.88 2.44
C LYS A 56 -10.54 -6.34 3.73
N PRO A 57 -9.47 -5.52 3.61
CA PRO A 57 -8.67 -5.11 4.75
C PRO A 57 -9.50 -4.24 5.70
N ASN A 58 -9.20 -4.35 7.00
CA ASN A 58 -9.77 -3.45 8.01
C ASN A 58 -9.23 -2.02 7.87
N GLU A 59 -7.97 -1.90 7.44
CA GLU A 59 -7.24 -0.63 7.32
C GLU A 59 -6.46 -0.62 6.01
N ILE A 60 -6.45 0.53 5.33
CA ILE A 60 -5.63 0.80 4.16
C ILE A 60 -4.79 2.02 4.49
N MET A 61 -3.48 1.80 4.70
CA MET A 61 -2.55 2.86 5.09
C MET A 61 -1.74 3.32 3.88
N LEU A 62 -1.85 4.59 3.53
CA LEU A 62 -1.00 5.20 2.52
C LEU A 62 0.28 5.74 3.16
N VAL A 63 1.44 5.37 2.61
CA VAL A 63 2.74 5.86 3.06
C VAL A 63 3.25 6.91 2.09
N VAL A 64 3.48 8.14 2.58
CA VAL A 64 3.92 9.27 1.74
C VAL A 64 5.21 9.87 2.30
N ASP A 65 6.05 10.39 1.42
CA ASP A 65 7.28 11.11 1.77
C ASP A 65 6.94 12.58 2.10
N SER A 66 7.24 13.03 3.32
CA SER A 66 6.95 14.39 3.77
C SER A 66 7.72 15.49 3.01
N MET A 67 8.83 15.15 2.36
CA MET A 67 9.59 16.10 1.53
C MET A 67 8.85 16.50 0.25
N THR A 68 7.85 15.73 -0.19
CA THR A 68 7.09 16.00 -1.43
C THR A 68 6.12 17.18 -1.29
N GLY A 69 5.95 17.72 -0.08
CA GLY A 69 5.18 18.94 0.15
C GLY A 69 3.72 18.80 -0.27
N GLN A 70 3.24 19.71 -1.11
CA GLN A 70 1.83 19.71 -1.57
C GLN A 70 1.50 18.55 -2.50
N ASP A 71 2.49 17.95 -3.18
CA ASP A 71 2.24 16.81 -4.05
C ASP A 71 1.77 15.57 -3.27
N ALA A 72 2.18 15.46 -1.99
CA ALA A 72 1.69 14.44 -1.07
C ALA A 72 0.16 14.46 -0.94
N VAL A 73 -0.44 15.66 -0.93
CA VAL A 73 -1.88 15.84 -0.75
C VAL A 73 -2.63 15.33 -1.98
N ASN A 74 -2.19 15.73 -3.18
CA ASN A 74 -2.79 15.29 -4.44
C ASN A 74 -2.70 13.77 -4.63
N VAL A 75 -1.56 13.17 -4.23
CA VAL A 75 -1.38 11.71 -4.26
C VAL A 75 -2.36 11.06 -3.27
N ALA A 76 -2.45 11.57 -2.04
CA ALA A 76 -3.35 11.02 -1.04
C ALA A 76 -4.82 11.06 -1.49
N GLU A 77 -5.28 12.17 -2.06
CA GLU A 77 -6.64 12.31 -2.60
C GLU A 77 -6.92 11.29 -3.72
N SER A 78 -5.99 11.11 -4.67
CA SER A 78 -6.17 10.17 -5.79
C SER A 78 -6.19 8.70 -5.36
N PHE A 79 -5.44 8.34 -4.31
CA PHE A 79 -5.48 7.01 -3.72
C PHE A 79 -6.76 6.80 -2.90
N ASP A 80 -7.18 7.80 -2.12
CA ASP A 80 -8.39 7.75 -1.31
C ASP A 80 -9.64 7.56 -2.18
N ASP A 81 -9.77 8.35 -3.25
CA ASP A 81 -10.88 8.28 -4.22
C ASP A 81 -11.07 6.89 -4.86
N GLN A 82 -10.02 6.07 -4.87
CA GLN A 82 -10.02 4.77 -5.55
C GLN A 82 -9.96 3.57 -4.61
N LEU A 83 -9.37 3.73 -3.43
CA LEU A 83 -9.09 2.63 -2.50
C LEU A 83 -9.71 2.83 -1.12
N ASP A 84 -10.36 3.96 -0.83
CA ASP A 84 -10.91 4.29 0.49
C ASP A 84 -9.82 4.16 1.58
N VAL A 85 -8.84 5.05 1.54
CA VAL A 85 -7.68 5.03 2.44
C VAL A 85 -8.14 5.40 3.85
N THR A 86 -7.76 4.61 4.84
CA THR A 86 -8.20 4.83 6.24
C THR A 86 -7.19 5.63 7.06
N GLY A 87 -5.93 5.67 6.62
CA GLY A 87 -4.88 6.41 7.30
C GLY A 87 -3.71 6.78 6.39
N VAL A 88 -3.03 7.87 6.75
CA VAL A 88 -1.83 8.33 6.04
C VAL A 88 -0.66 8.34 7.02
N THR A 89 0.45 7.72 6.61
CA THR A 89 1.73 7.75 7.32
C THR A 89 2.70 8.65 6.57
N LEU A 90 3.11 9.75 7.19
CA LEU A 90 4.15 10.63 6.68
C LEU A 90 5.53 10.16 7.14
N THR A 91 6.41 9.91 6.18
CA THR A 91 7.78 9.44 6.41
C THR A 91 8.81 10.53 6.12
N LYS A 92 10.05 10.33 6.57
CA LYS A 92 11.18 11.27 6.41
C LYS A 92 10.94 12.67 7.00
N LEU A 93 10.17 12.75 8.07
CA LEU A 93 9.89 14.02 8.78
C LEU A 93 11.15 14.65 9.39
N ASP A 94 12.20 13.86 9.59
CA ASP A 94 13.56 14.30 9.97
C ASP A 94 14.31 15.00 8.84
N GLY A 95 13.78 14.92 7.62
CA GLY A 95 14.24 15.55 6.41
C GLY A 95 14.02 17.05 6.36
N ASP A 96 14.70 17.81 7.22
CA ASP A 96 14.80 19.25 7.04
C ASP A 96 15.66 19.58 5.80
N THR A 97 14.99 19.80 4.67
CA THR A 97 15.53 20.66 3.61
C THR A 97 14.67 21.92 3.50
N ARG A 98 14.76 22.80 4.50
CA ARG A 98 14.81 24.25 4.22
C ARG A 98 16.14 24.58 3.51
N GLY A 99 16.32 23.97 2.34
CA GLY A 99 17.42 24.23 1.42
C GLY A 99 16.95 25.15 0.31
N GLY A 100 16.72 26.42 0.64
CA GLY A 100 16.69 27.52 -0.32
C GLY A 100 15.39 27.71 -1.11
N ALA A 101 14.76 28.86 -0.88
CA ALA A 101 14.39 29.70 -2.01
C ALA A 101 15.67 30.18 -2.73
#